data_AF-A0A382AB61-F1
#
_entry.id   AF-A0A382AB61-F1
#
_cell.length_a   1.000
_cell.length_b   1.000
_cell.length_c   1.000
_cell.angle_alpha   90.00
_cell.angle_beta   90.00
_cell.angle_gamma   90.00
#
_symmetry.space_group_name_H-M   'P 1'
#
loop_
_entity.id
_entity.type
_entity.pdbx_description
1 polymer ?
#
loop_
_entity_poly.entity_id
_entity_poly.type
_entity_poly.pdbx_seq_one_letter_code
_entity_poly.pdbx_strand_id
1 'polypeptide(L)'
;MQKKYKKFNIIHPFLFSLFPVLFIYSQNIREISVQEIILPVLLILFAAVLLWLLARFIIKNNEKSGFIISLLLVLSFSYGHIYLLIDDFTLGNTDIGRHQYLLIPFAISFVVGTYYFVKTKVNLNNPSTISSVIAGAFIAIVLINIMTYNIENTNSFDSELT
;
A
#
# COMPACT_ATOMS: atom_id res chain seq x y z
N MET A 1 12.72 37.36 3.78
CA MET A 1 12.01 36.42 2.88
C MET A 1 12.31 34.99 3.32
N GLN A 2 11.42 34.34 4.06
CA GLN A 2 11.59 32.93 4.42
C GLN A 2 11.33 32.08 3.17
N LYS A 3 12.34 31.30 2.73
CA LYS A 3 12.14 30.25 1.73
C LYS A 3 11.09 29.30 2.30
N LYS A 4 9.85 29.38 1.81
CA LYS A 4 8.79 28.44 2.12
C LYS A 4 9.18 27.11 1.47
N TYR A 5 9.99 26.32 2.16
CA TYR A 5 10.35 24.97 1.74
C TYR A 5 9.04 24.25 1.46
N LYS A 6 8.77 23.95 0.18
CA LYS A 6 7.58 23.22 -0.23
C LYS A 6 7.77 21.82 0.33
N LYS A 7 7.16 21.54 1.48
CA LYS A 7 7.26 20.26 2.19
C LYS A 7 6.91 19.17 1.18
N PHE A 8 7.87 18.30 0.84
CA PHE A 8 7.65 17.17 -0.06
C PHE A 8 6.73 16.18 0.68
N ASN A 9 5.43 16.40 0.57
CA ASN A 9 4.42 15.73 1.38
C ASN A 9 3.81 14.51 0.69
N ILE A 10 4.34 14.11 -0.46
CA ILE A 10 3.71 13.17 -1.39
C ILE A 10 4.55 11.90 -1.43
N ILE A 11 4.72 11.32 -0.24
CA ILE A 11 5.52 10.11 -0.04
C ILE A 11 4.58 8.90 0.14
N HIS A 12 3.35 9.15 0.59
CA HIS A 12 2.32 8.14 0.83
C HIS A 12 2.09 7.14 -0.32
N PRO A 13 2.00 7.50 -1.63
CA PRO A 13 1.81 6.47 -2.67
C PRO A 13 2.96 5.46 -2.72
N PHE A 14 4.19 5.88 -2.43
CA PHE A 14 5.37 4.99 -2.46
C PHE A 14 5.45 4.11 -1.20
N LEU A 15 5.01 4.63 -0.06
CA LEU A 15 4.93 3.83 1.18
C LEU A 15 3.80 2.80 1.08
N PHE A 16 2.64 3.19 0.56
CA PHE A 16 1.54 2.26 0.31
C PHE A 16 1.88 1.21 -0.74
N SER A 17 2.69 1.53 -1.76
CA SER A 17 3.14 0.53 -2.73
C SER A 17 4.13 -0.47 -2.11
N LEU A 18 4.95 -0.03 -1.16
CA LEU A 18 5.95 -0.88 -0.49
C LEU A 18 5.32 -1.81 0.56
N PHE A 19 4.30 -1.33 1.26
CA PHE A 19 3.64 -2.04 2.35
C PHE A 19 3.26 -3.50 2.05
N PRO A 20 2.51 -3.83 0.99
CA PRO A 20 2.06 -5.20 0.74
C PRO A 20 3.21 -6.18 0.52
N VAL A 21 4.27 -5.76 -0.18
CA VAL A 21 5.45 -6.60 -0.43
C VAL A 21 6.17 -6.92 0.87
N LEU A 22 6.40 -5.90 1.70
CA LEU A 22 7.03 -6.11 3.01
C LEU A 22 6.14 -6.91 3.97
N PHE A 23 4.82 -6.71 3.90
CA PHE A 23 3.88 -7.44 4.74
C PHE A 23 3.91 -8.94 4.41
N ILE A 24 3.81 -9.31 3.13
CA ILE A 24 3.93 -10.71 2.70
C ILE A 24 5.26 -11.32 3.14
N TYR A 25 6.36 -10.58 2.96
CA TYR A 25 7.67 -11.02 3.44
C TYR A 25 7.68 -11.28 4.95
N SER A 26 7.14 -10.36 5.75
CA SER A 26 7.10 -10.50 7.21
C SER A 26 6.33 -11.74 7.67
N GLN A 27 5.31 -12.17 6.93
CA GLN A 27 4.54 -13.37 7.24
C GLN A 27 5.24 -14.67 6.78
N ASN A 28 6.17 -14.58 5.84
CA ASN A 28 6.82 -15.74 5.22
C ASN A 28 8.34 -15.71 5.37
N ILE A 29 8.84 -14.99 6.39
CA ILE A 29 10.27 -14.73 6.59
C ILE A 29 11.10 -16.00 6.87
N ARG A 30 10.44 -17.10 7.24
CA ARG A 30 11.03 -18.45 7.37
C ARG A 30 11.35 -19.09 6.02
N GLU A 31 10.54 -18.79 5.01
CA GLU A 31 10.55 -19.47 3.71
C GLU A 31 11.20 -18.61 2.60
N ILE A 32 11.12 -17.29 2.72
CA ILE A 32 11.54 -16.33 1.69
C ILE A 32 12.83 -15.64 2.14
N SER A 33 13.86 -15.69 1.29
CA SER A 33 15.10 -14.96 1.54
C SER A 33 14.93 -13.44 1.26
N VAL A 34 15.73 -12.60 1.92
CA VAL A 34 15.69 -11.13 1.70
C VAL A 34 15.97 -10.77 0.23
N GLN A 35 16.80 -11.56 -0.45
CA GLN A 35 17.19 -11.34 -1.84
C GLN A 35 15.99 -11.47 -2.80
N GLU A 36 15.04 -12.35 -2.48
CA GLU A 36 13.86 -12.60 -3.32
C GLU A 36 12.89 -11.42 -3.34
N ILE A 37 12.88 -10.58 -2.31
CA ILE A 37 11.97 -9.43 -2.23
C ILE A 37 12.53 -8.16 -2.88
N ILE A 38 13.83 -8.12 -3.19
CA ILE A 38 14.48 -6.94 -3.80
C ILE A 38 13.82 -6.60 -5.13
N LEU A 39 13.64 -7.60 -6.01
CA LEU A 39 13.04 -7.38 -7.33
C LEU A 39 11.56 -6.95 -7.23
N PRO A 40 10.68 -7.63 -6.47
CA PRO A 40 9.31 -7.16 -6.22
C PRO A 40 9.22 -5.74 -5.67
N VAL A 41 10.07 -5.38 -4.70
CA VAL A 41 10.13 -4.02 -4.14
C VAL A 41 10.49 -2.99 -5.21
N LEU A 42 11.52 -3.25 -6.01
CA LEU A 42 11.92 -2.35 -7.09
C LEU A 42 10.82 -2.20 -8.14
N LEU A 43 10.21 -3.30 -8.55
CA LEU A 43 9.13 -3.29 -9.54
C LEU A 43 7.92 -2.50 -9.04
N ILE A 44 7.48 -2.70 -7.80
CA ILE A 44 6.29 -2.02 -7.30
C ILE A 44 6.53 -0.53 -7.04
N LEU A 45 7.73 -0.15 -6.57
CA LEU A 45 8.12 1.25 -6.45
C LEU A 45 8.23 1.92 -7.82
N PHE A 46 8.83 1.25 -8.79
CA PHE A 46 8.92 1.75 -10.16
C PHE A 46 7.54 1.96 -10.78
N ALA A 47 6.63 0.99 -10.63
CA ALA A 47 5.25 1.12 -11.06
C ALA A 47 4.53 2.28 -10.36
N ALA A 48 4.70 2.43 -9.05
CA ALA A 48 4.10 3.53 -8.29
C ALA A 48 4.60 4.91 -8.77
N VAL A 49 5.90 5.04 -9.06
CA VAL A 49 6.49 6.25 -9.65
C VAL A 49 5.90 6.54 -11.01
N LEU A 50 5.83 5.55 -11.91
CA LEU A 50 5.25 5.72 -13.24
C LEU A 50 3.77 6.14 -13.17
N LEU A 51 2.98 5.46 -12.36
CA LEU A 51 1.57 5.76 -12.17
C LEU A 51 1.37 7.17 -11.59
N TRP A 52 2.18 7.55 -10.60
CA TRP A 52 2.13 8.90 -10.04
C TRP A 52 2.51 9.98 -11.05
N LEU A 53 3.56 9.75 -11.85
CA LEU A 53 3.95 10.68 -12.92
C LEU A 53 2.84 10.82 -13.98
N LEU A 54 2.21 9.71 -14.39
CA LEU A 54 1.11 9.73 -15.33
C LEU A 54 -0.11 10.49 -14.77
N ALA A 55 -0.51 10.19 -13.54
CA ALA A 55 -1.60 10.90 -12.87
C ALA A 55 -1.26 12.39 -12.68
N ARG A 56 0.00 12.72 -12.39
CA ARG A 56 0.48 14.09 -12.28
C ARG A 56 0.41 14.82 -13.61
N PHE A 57 0.77 14.16 -14.71
CA PHE A 57 0.70 14.74 -16.05
C PHE A 57 -0.74 15.12 -16.43
N ILE A 58 -1.70 14.26 -16.11
CA ILE A 58 -3.13 14.47 -16.42
C ILE A 58 -3.75 15.54 -15.52
N ILE A 59 -3.54 15.45 -14.20
CA ILE A 59 -4.23 16.30 -13.20
C ILE A 59 -3.49 17.62 -12.94
N LYS A 60 -2.19 17.66 -13.23
CA LYS A 60 -1.30 18.82 -13.02
C LYS A 60 -1.22 19.29 -11.56
N ASN A 61 -1.57 18.43 -10.60
CA ASN A 61 -1.48 18.70 -9.17
C ASN A 61 -0.88 17.49 -8.45
N ASN A 62 0.24 17.70 -7.76
CA ASN A 62 1.01 16.59 -7.21
C ASN A 62 0.26 15.86 -6.09
N GLU A 63 -0.39 16.61 -5.20
CA GLU A 63 -1.07 16.09 -4.01
C GLU A 63 -2.30 15.26 -4.41
N LYS A 64 -3.11 15.77 -5.34
CA LYS A 64 -4.27 15.05 -5.91
C LYS A 64 -3.83 13.74 -6.57
N SER A 65 -2.80 13.80 -7.41
CA SER A 65 -2.26 12.61 -8.06
C SER A 65 -1.73 11.60 -7.06
N GLY A 66 -1.05 12.04 -5.99
CA GLY A 66 -0.59 11.17 -4.92
C GLY A 66 -1.74 10.44 -4.21
N PHE A 67 -2.84 11.14 -3.92
CA PHE A 67 -4.04 10.53 -3.33
C PHE A 67 -4.72 9.52 -4.26
N ILE A 68 -4.84 9.84 -5.54
CA ILE A 68 -5.48 8.94 -6.52
C ILE A 68 -4.66 7.66 -6.68
N ILE A 69 -3.33 7.77 -6.75
CA ILE A 69 -2.47 6.57 -6.83
C ILE A 69 -2.47 5.79 -5.52
N SER A 70 -2.48 6.46 -4.36
CA SER A 70 -2.61 5.76 -3.07
C SER A 70 -3.92 5.00 -2.96
N LEU A 71 -5.03 5.62 -3.40
CA LEU A 71 -6.34 4.97 -3.44
C LEU A 71 -6.32 3.75 -4.38
N LEU A 72 -5.74 3.90 -5.57
CA LEU A 72 -5.57 2.79 -6.52
C LEU A 72 -4.80 1.63 -5.88
N LEU A 73 -3.66 1.91 -5.26
CA LEU A 73 -2.81 0.89 -4.65
C LEU A 73 -3.52 0.18 -3.50
N VAL A 74 -4.13 0.94 -2.57
CA VAL A 74 -4.86 0.37 -1.43
C VAL A 74 -6.01 -0.53 -1.91
N LEU A 75 -6.79 -0.08 -2.90
CA LEU A 75 -7.88 -0.88 -3.46
C LEU A 75 -7.36 -2.15 -4.15
N SER A 76 -6.35 -2.03 -5.01
CA SER A 76 -5.79 -3.19 -5.74
C SER A 76 -5.22 -4.25 -4.80
N PHE A 77 -4.45 -3.85 -3.78
CA PHE A 77 -3.86 -4.80 -2.83
C PHE A 77 -4.86 -5.35 -1.82
N SER A 78 -5.89 -4.59 -1.46
CA SER A 78 -6.95 -5.08 -0.56
C SER A 78 -7.91 -6.04 -1.25
N TYR A 79 -8.08 -5.93 -2.57
CA TYR A 79 -9.02 -6.75 -3.34
C TYR A 79 -8.80 -8.26 -3.14
N GLY A 80 -7.55 -8.73 -3.26
CA GLY A 80 -7.23 -10.15 -3.10
C GLY A 80 -7.54 -10.67 -1.70
N HIS A 81 -7.20 -9.90 -0.66
CA HIS A 81 -7.49 -10.28 0.73
C HIS A 81 -9.00 -10.29 1.01
N ILE A 82 -9.73 -9.27 0.55
CA ILE A 82 -11.19 -9.19 0.72
C ILE A 82 -11.89 -10.29 -0.06
N TYR A 83 -11.39 -10.63 -1.25
CA TYR A 83 -11.86 -11.77 -2.03
C TYR A 83 -11.77 -13.06 -1.21
N LEU A 84 -10.59 -13.39 -0.68
CA LEU A 84 -10.38 -14.60 0.12
C LEU A 84 -11.28 -14.66 1.36
N LEU A 85 -11.58 -13.52 1.99
CA LEU A 85 -12.46 -13.46 3.16
C LEU A 85 -13.94 -13.71 2.82
N ILE A 86 -14.36 -13.46 1.58
CA ILE A 86 -15.77 -13.55 1.15
C ILE A 86 -16.01 -14.81 0.30
N ASP A 87 -14.97 -15.41 -0.28
CA ASP A 87 -15.06 -16.64 -1.09
C ASP A 87 -15.74 -17.79 -0.33
N ASP A 88 -15.48 -17.90 0.98
CA ASP A 88 -16.10 -18.91 1.86
C ASP A 88 -17.57 -18.61 2.23
N PHE A 89 -18.07 -17.40 1.95
CA PHE A 89 -19.45 -17.00 2.24
C PHE A 89 -20.39 -17.36 1.09
N THR A 90 -21.01 -18.54 1.19
CA THR A 90 -22.18 -18.89 0.37
C THR A 90 -23.43 -18.24 0.97
N LEU A 91 -24.16 -17.47 0.17
CA LEU A 91 -25.36 -16.74 0.62
C LEU A 91 -26.55 -17.20 -0.23
N GLY A 92 -27.26 -18.21 0.27
CA GLY A 92 -28.19 -19.00 -0.53
C GLY A 92 -27.47 -19.73 -1.67
N ASN A 93 -28.18 -20.44 -2.54
CA ASN A 93 -27.61 -21.21 -3.66
C ASN A 93 -26.93 -20.34 -4.76
N THR A 94 -26.44 -19.15 -4.42
CA THR A 94 -25.74 -18.22 -5.31
C THR A 94 -24.29 -18.08 -4.84
N ASP A 95 -23.34 -18.42 -5.71
CA ASP A 95 -21.92 -18.14 -5.52
C ASP A 95 -21.67 -16.62 -5.52
N ILE A 96 -21.81 -16.00 -4.36
CA ILE A 96 -21.46 -14.59 -4.13
C ILE A 96 -19.94 -14.38 -4.26
N GLY A 97 -19.15 -15.45 -4.11
CA GLY A 97 -17.71 -15.48 -4.36
C GLY A 97 -17.27 -15.29 -5.81
N ARG A 98 -18.17 -15.10 -6.79
CA ARG A 98 -17.72 -14.78 -8.16
C ARG A 98 -16.97 -13.44 -8.20
N HIS A 99 -15.70 -13.48 -8.62
CA HIS A 99 -14.83 -12.31 -8.82
C HIS A 99 -15.53 -11.09 -9.47
N GLN A 100 -16.49 -11.34 -10.37
CA GLN A 100 -17.24 -10.32 -11.10
C GLN A 100 -18.08 -9.42 -10.18
N TYR A 101 -18.62 -9.94 -9.07
CA TYR A 101 -19.46 -9.15 -8.16
C TYR A 101 -18.63 -8.24 -7.25
N LEU A 102 -17.47 -8.69 -6.79
CA LEU A 102 -16.59 -7.90 -5.92
C LEU A 102 -15.85 -6.79 -6.68
N LEU A 103 -15.63 -6.96 -7.98
CA LEU A 103 -14.99 -5.93 -8.82
C LEU A 103 -15.82 -4.65 -8.89
N ILE A 104 -17.15 -4.76 -8.91
CA ILE A 104 -18.09 -3.63 -9.04
C ILE A 104 -17.90 -2.60 -7.91
N PRO A 105 -18.00 -2.95 -6.60
CA PRO A 105 -17.83 -1.98 -5.54
C PRO A 105 -16.42 -1.37 -5.48
N PHE A 106 -15.36 -2.13 -5.84
CA PHE A 106 -14.00 -1.59 -5.92
C PHE A 106 -13.86 -0.57 -7.06
N ALA A 107 -14.40 -0.87 -8.24
CA ALA A 107 -14.41 0.04 -9.37
C ALA A 107 -15.20 1.31 -9.06
N ILE A 108 -16.39 1.18 -8.46
CA ILE A 108 -17.20 2.34 -8.02
C ILE A 108 -16.42 3.18 -7.02
N SER A 109 -15.81 2.55 -6.00
CA SER A 109 -15.00 3.24 -4.99
C SER A 109 -13.84 4.02 -5.61
N PHE A 110 -13.16 3.41 -6.59
CA PHE A 110 -12.07 4.07 -7.30
C PHE A 110 -12.55 5.26 -8.14
N VAL A 111 -13.65 5.12 -8.88
CA VAL A 111 -14.21 6.20 -9.71
C VAL A 111 -14.69 7.36 -8.84
N VAL A 112 -15.46 7.08 -7.78
CA VAL A 112 -15.99 8.09 -6.86
C VAL A 112 -14.85 8.80 -6.13
N GLY A 113 -13.88 8.05 -5.59
CA GLY A 113 -12.73 8.63 -4.91
C GLY A 113 -11.86 9.49 -5.84
N THR A 114 -11.63 9.03 -7.06
CA THR A 114 -10.90 9.80 -8.08
C THR A 114 -11.65 11.09 -8.43
N TYR A 115 -12.96 11.01 -8.67
CA TYR A 115 -13.80 12.18 -8.94
C TYR A 115 -13.72 13.21 -7.79
N TYR A 116 -13.82 12.74 -6.54
CA TYR A 116 -13.69 13.58 -5.34
C TYR A 116 -12.34 14.31 -5.30
N PHE A 117 -11.21 13.59 -5.44
CA PHE A 117 -9.89 14.21 -5.40
C PHE A 117 -9.62 15.17 -6.56
N VAL A 118 -10.13 14.86 -7.76
CA VAL A 118 -10.02 15.76 -8.91
C VAL A 118 -10.80 17.06 -8.67
N LYS A 119 -12.05 16.95 -8.18
CA LYS A 119 -12.95 18.10 -8.00
C LYS A 119 -12.68 18.91 -6.74
N THR A 120 -12.05 18.33 -5.72
CA THR A 120 -11.83 19.05 -4.47
C THR A 120 -10.99 20.30 -4.67
N LYS A 121 -11.40 21.40 -4.04
CA LYS A 121 -10.64 22.66 -3.99
C LYS A 121 -9.89 22.81 -2.67
N VAL A 122 -10.05 21.85 -1.76
CA VAL A 122 -9.40 21.83 -0.45
C VAL A 122 -7.89 21.68 -0.65
N ASN A 123 -7.11 22.36 0.20
CA ASN A 123 -5.67 22.18 0.23
C ASN A 123 -5.32 20.79 0.79
N LEU A 124 -4.79 19.92 -0.08
CA LEU A 124 -4.45 18.55 0.27
C LEU A 124 -3.08 18.39 0.95
N ASN A 125 -2.34 19.47 1.21
CA ASN A 125 -1.02 19.37 1.84
C ASN A 125 -1.07 18.69 3.21
N ASN A 126 -1.96 19.11 4.11
CA ASN A 126 -2.07 18.52 5.45
C ASN A 126 -2.55 17.07 5.39
N PRO A 127 -3.64 16.73 4.67
CA PRO A 127 -4.02 15.34 4.44
C PRO A 127 -2.88 14.47 3.88
N SER A 128 -2.07 15.01 2.97
CA SER A 128 -0.94 14.30 2.36
C SER A 128 0.15 13.99 3.40
N THR A 129 0.44 14.90 4.34
CA THR A 129 1.32 14.60 5.49
C THR A 129 0.72 13.47 6.33
N ILE A 130 -0.55 13.59 6.71
CA ILE A 130 -1.22 12.62 7.59
C ILE A 130 -1.18 11.23 6.93
N SER A 131 -1.49 11.15 5.64
CA SER A 131 -1.44 9.90 4.88
C SER A 131 -0.03 9.30 4.82
N SER A 132 0.99 10.15 4.69
CA SER A 132 2.39 9.70 4.71
C SER A 132 2.80 9.18 6.09
N VAL A 133 2.32 9.81 7.17
CA VAL A 133 2.55 9.34 8.55
C VAL A 133 1.85 7.99 8.79
N ILE A 134 0.60 7.84 8.35
CA ILE A 134 -0.14 6.57 8.47
C ILE A 134 0.59 5.46 7.71
N ALA A 135 0.96 5.70 6.45
CA ALA A 135 1.69 4.72 5.67
C ALA A 135 3.05 4.39 6.29
N GLY A 136 3.76 5.40 6.82
CA GLY A 136 5.00 5.21 7.55
C GLY A 136 4.83 4.36 8.82
N ALA A 137 3.74 4.56 9.56
CA ALA A 137 3.41 3.75 10.73
C ALA A 137 3.15 2.27 10.35
N PHE A 138 2.44 2.02 9.26
CA PHE A 138 2.25 0.65 8.76
C PHE A 138 3.56 0.00 8.36
N ILE A 139 4.45 0.71 7.67
CA ILE A 139 5.80 0.20 7.36
C ILE A 139 6.59 -0.07 8.64
N ALA A 140 6.53 0.83 9.63
CA ALA A 140 7.23 0.65 10.90
C ALA A 140 6.76 -0.61 11.64
N ILE A 141 5.44 -0.87 11.70
CA ILE A 141 4.89 -2.09 12.30
C ILE A 141 5.44 -3.34 11.60
N VAL A 142 5.45 -3.35 10.26
CA VAL A 142 5.98 -4.49 9.48
C VAL A 142 7.48 -4.69 9.71
N LEU A 143 8.26 -3.61 9.78
CA LEU A 143 9.69 -3.68 10.07
C LEU A 143 9.98 -4.18 11.49
N ILE A 144 9.16 -3.80 12.47
CA ILE A 144 9.27 -4.34 13.85
C ILE A 144 9.06 -5.84 13.83
N ASN A 145 8.03 -6.35 13.15
CA ASN A 145 7.79 -7.80 13.05
C ASN A 145 8.98 -8.54 12.43
N ILE A 146 9.56 -7.99 11.35
CA ILE A 146 10.75 -8.55 10.71
C ILE A 146 11.93 -8.55 11.69
N MET A 147 12.16 -7.46 12.42
CA MET A 147 13.27 -7.33 13.36
C MET A 147 13.13 -8.29 14.55
N THR A 148 11.94 -8.37 15.14
CA THR A 148 11.66 -9.29 16.26
C THR A 148 11.94 -10.74 15.87
N TYR A 149 11.51 -11.15 14.68
CA TYR A 149 11.79 -12.50 14.17
C TYR A 149 13.29 -12.78 14.05
N ASN A 150 14.07 -11.84 13.50
CA ASN A 150 15.51 -12.03 13.35
C ASN A 150 16.22 -12.17 14.70
N ILE A 151 15.83 -11.39 15.71
CA ILE A 151 16.40 -11.47 17.07
C ILE A 151 16.08 -12.82 17.71
N GLU A 152 14.82 -13.27 17.62
CA GLU A 152 14.39 -14.56 18.18
C GLU A 152 15.16 -15.72 17.54
N ASN A 153 15.33 -15.69 16.22
CA ASN A 153 16.06 -16.72 15.48
C ASN A 153 17.57 -16.77 15.80
N THR A 154 18.20 -15.62 16.05
CA THR A 154 19.61 -15.60 16.50
C THR A 154 19.76 -16.19 17.89
N ASN A 155 18.88 -15.81 18.83
CA ASN A 155 18.94 -16.31 20.21
C ASN A 155 18.69 -17.83 20.30
N SER A 156 17.81 -18.38 19.47
CA SER A 156 17.58 -19.84 19.44
C SER A 156 18.81 -20.60 18.93
N PHE A 157 19.49 -20.07 17.90
CA PHE A 157 20.71 -20.67 17.37
C PHE A 157 21.84 -20.72 18.40
N ASP A 158 22.01 -19.64 19.17
CA ASP A 158 23.03 -19.57 20.23
C ASP A 158 22.75 -20.56 21.38
N SER A 159 21.47 -20.84 21.67
CA SER A 159 21.06 -21.77 22.74
C SER A 159 21.19 -23.26 22.37
N GLU A 160 21.17 -23.62 21.09
CA GLU A 160 21.41 -25.01 20.65
C GLU A 160 22.91 -25.37 20.58
N LEU A 161 23.79 -24.37 20.56
CA LEU A 161 25.24 -24.52 20.45
C LEU A 161 25.97 -24.58 21.80
N THR A 162 25.27 -24.31 22.92
CA THR A 162 25.79 -24.36 24.31
C THR A 162 25.24 -25.54 25.08
#